data_AF-A0A1I3DIH1-F1
#
_entry.id   AF-A0A1I3DIH1-F1
#
_cell.length_a   1.000
_cell.length_b   1.000
_cell.length_c   1.000
_cell.angle_alpha   90.00
_cell.angle_beta   90.00
_cell.angle_gamma   90.00
#
_symmetry.space_group_name_H-M   'P 1'
#
loop_
_entity.id
_entity.type
_entity.pdbx_description
1 polymer ?
#
loop_
_entity_poly.entity_id
_entity_poly.type
_entity_poly.pdbx_seq_one_letter_code
_entity_poly.pdbx_strand_id
1 'polypeptide(L)'
;MSAESNKPIMQRFTKFINTASEELAAELISSDAIFYIPGRPEPLQGPAGYLEIVAMMRGGFPDIQWTLEEMIAEGDKVAARFTMRGTHQGSFFGVPPTGKTIVAQAMNFYRFSNGMIVEERGQPDLLGLLQQIGAAPM
;
A
#
# COMPACT_ATOMS: atom_id res chain seq x y z
N MET A 1 13.68 -5.30 -17.30
CA MET A 1 12.50 -4.57 -17.82
C MET A 1 12.86 -3.10 -17.96
N SER A 2 12.16 -2.35 -18.83
CA SER A 2 12.43 -0.92 -18.99
C SER A 2 11.55 -0.09 -18.06
N ALA A 3 12.00 1.12 -17.73
CA ALA A 3 11.23 2.07 -16.93
C ALA A 3 9.84 2.37 -17.53
N GLU A 4 9.73 2.39 -18.86
CA GLU A 4 8.46 2.65 -19.56
C GLU A 4 7.45 1.52 -19.41
N SER A 5 7.88 0.26 -19.33
CA SER A 5 6.97 -0.88 -19.16
C SER A 5 6.40 -1.00 -17.73
N ASN A 6 7.06 -0.42 -16.72
CA ASN A 6 6.64 -0.57 -15.32
C ASN A 6 5.55 0.43 -14.92
N LYS A 7 5.51 1.61 -15.55
CA LYS A 7 4.53 2.67 -15.21
C LYS A 7 3.07 2.24 -15.41
N PRO A 8 2.67 1.56 -16.51
CA PRO A 8 1.31 1.05 -16.67
C PRO A 8 0.94 -0.01 -15.62
N ILE A 9 1.92 -0.81 -15.17
CA ILE A 9 1.71 -1.82 -14.13
C ILE A 9 1.31 -1.16 -12.81
N MET A 10 1.95 -0.04 -12.44
CA MET A 10 1.60 0.70 -11.23
C MET A 10 0.19 1.32 -11.26
N GLN A 11 -0.32 1.68 -12.43
CA GLN A 11 -1.71 2.11 -12.56
C GLN A 11 -2.69 0.95 -12.28
N ARG A 12 -2.40 -0.24 -12.81
CA ARG A 12 -3.18 -1.45 -12.52
C ARG A 12 -3.06 -1.87 -11.06
N PHE A 13 -1.87 -1.70 -10.46
CA PHE A 13 -1.63 -1.95 -9.05
C PHE A 13 -2.44 -0.98 -8.17
N THR A 14 -2.54 0.28 -8.55
CA THR A 14 -3.40 1.26 -7.86
C THR A 14 -4.87 0.84 -7.91
N LYS A 15 -5.34 0.31 -9.05
CA LYS A 15 -6.67 -0.29 -9.15
C LYS A 15 -6.80 -1.49 -8.20
N PHE A 16 -5.82 -2.38 -8.17
CA PHE A 16 -5.80 -3.54 -7.28
C PHE A 16 -5.98 -3.14 -5.81
N ILE A 17 -5.16 -2.25 -5.26
CA ILE A 17 -5.23 -1.89 -3.84
C ILE A 17 -6.55 -1.17 -3.50
N ASN A 18 -7.12 -0.44 -4.46
CA ASN A 18 -8.42 0.22 -4.33
C ASN A 18 -9.62 -0.74 -4.43
N THR A 19 -9.49 -1.90 -5.06
CA THR A 19 -10.56 -2.90 -5.20
C THR A 19 -10.38 -4.16 -4.37
N ALA A 20 -9.19 -4.39 -3.80
CA ALA A 20 -8.79 -5.65 -3.18
C ALA A 20 -9.00 -6.88 -4.09
N SER A 21 -8.85 -6.71 -5.41
CA SER A 21 -9.05 -7.78 -6.39
C SER A 21 -7.97 -8.85 -6.30
N GLU A 22 -8.33 -10.07 -5.91
CA GLU A 22 -7.42 -11.23 -5.87
C GLU A 22 -6.86 -11.58 -7.25
N GLU A 23 -7.68 -11.42 -8.30
CA GLU A 23 -7.26 -11.61 -9.70
C GLU A 23 -6.12 -10.65 -10.06
N LEU A 24 -6.29 -9.35 -9.81
CA LEU A 24 -5.21 -8.39 -10.05
C LEU A 24 -4.01 -8.63 -9.14
N ALA A 25 -4.22 -9.13 -7.91
CA ALA A 25 -3.10 -9.52 -7.05
C ALA A 25 -2.26 -10.63 -7.71
N ALA A 26 -2.90 -11.69 -8.20
CA ALA A 26 -2.24 -12.82 -8.83
C ALA A 26 -1.55 -12.46 -10.16
N GLU A 27 -2.08 -11.48 -10.90
CA GLU A 27 -1.49 -11.02 -12.16
C GLU A 27 -0.29 -10.08 -11.98
N LEU A 28 -0.32 -9.25 -10.94
CA LEU A 28 0.64 -8.14 -10.78
C LEU A 28 1.76 -8.45 -9.80
N ILE A 29 1.55 -9.40 -8.88
CA ILE A 29 2.48 -9.73 -7.80
C ILE A 29 3.03 -11.14 -8.02
N SER A 30 4.36 -11.26 -8.01
CA SER A 30 5.03 -12.56 -8.03
C SER A 30 4.71 -13.37 -6.78
N SER A 31 4.59 -14.69 -6.90
CA SER A 31 4.44 -15.61 -5.75
C SER A 31 5.54 -15.44 -4.71
N ASP A 32 6.73 -15.09 -5.15
CA ASP A 32 7.93 -14.97 -4.31
C ASP A 32 8.19 -13.51 -3.90
N ALA A 33 7.22 -12.61 -4.15
CA ALA A 33 7.36 -11.20 -3.84
C ALA A 33 7.48 -10.97 -2.33
N ILE A 34 8.35 -10.03 -1.94
CA ILE A 34 8.60 -9.72 -0.53
C ILE A 34 8.18 -8.28 -0.22
N PHE A 35 7.31 -8.11 0.77
CA PHE A 35 6.76 -6.83 1.19
C PHE A 35 7.26 -6.45 2.57
N TYR A 36 8.06 -5.39 2.65
CA TYR A 36 8.54 -4.82 3.90
C TYR A 36 7.62 -3.67 4.32
N ILE A 37 6.95 -3.85 5.46
CA ILE A 37 6.09 -2.82 6.08
C ILE A 37 6.64 -2.40 7.45
N PRO A 38 6.51 -1.11 7.84
CA PRO A 38 6.96 -0.67 9.16
C PRO A 38 6.22 -1.39 10.30
N GLY A 39 6.94 -1.66 11.39
CA GLY A 39 6.38 -2.27 12.59
C GLY A 39 6.22 -3.80 12.55
N ARG A 40 6.55 -4.46 11.44
CA ARG A 40 6.57 -5.93 11.34
C ARG A 40 8.02 -6.43 11.16
N PRO A 41 8.50 -7.38 11.99
CA PRO A 41 9.87 -7.88 11.88
C PRO A 41 10.06 -8.80 10.67
N GLU A 42 9.05 -9.64 10.38
CA GLU A 42 9.05 -10.53 9.23
C GLU A 42 8.27 -9.91 8.06
N PRO A 43 8.80 -9.96 6.82
CA PRO A 43 8.11 -9.45 5.66
C PRO A 43 6.90 -10.33 5.28
N LEU A 44 5.95 -9.72 4.60
CA LEU A 44 4.83 -10.42 3.99
C LEU A 44 5.22 -10.95 2.60
N GLN A 45 4.59 -12.04 2.17
CA GLN A 45 5.00 -12.75 0.95
C GLN A 45 3.84 -12.96 -0.04
N GLY A 46 4.15 -12.74 -1.31
CA GLY A 46 3.28 -13.03 -2.44
C GLY A 46 1.94 -12.27 -2.44
N PRO A 47 1.02 -12.64 -3.34
CA PRO A 47 -0.29 -11.98 -3.47
C PRO A 47 -1.10 -12.00 -2.17
N ALA A 48 -1.09 -13.12 -1.46
CA ALA A 48 -1.80 -13.28 -0.20
C ALA A 48 -1.26 -12.34 0.90
N GLY A 49 0.06 -12.21 1.01
CA GLY A 49 0.70 -11.29 1.94
C GLY A 49 0.32 -9.83 1.66
N TYR A 50 0.23 -9.43 0.38
CA TYR A 50 -0.21 -8.08 0.05
C TYR A 50 -1.69 -7.83 0.37
N LEU A 51 -2.55 -8.81 0.09
CA LEU A 51 -3.97 -8.73 0.46
C LEU A 51 -4.17 -8.59 1.97
N GLU A 52 -3.29 -9.18 2.79
CA GLU A 52 -3.28 -8.96 4.25
C GLU A 52 -3.02 -7.48 4.61
N ILE A 53 -2.11 -6.80 3.90
CA ILE A 53 -1.85 -5.36 4.08
C ILE A 53 -3.10 -4.54 3.74
N VAL A 54 -3.73 -4.84 2.60
CA VAL A 54 -4.96 -4.16 2.16
C VAL A 54 -6.10 -4.41 3.16
N ALA A 55 -6.25 -5.64 3.63
CA ALA A 55 -7.26 -6.01 4.62
C ALA A 55 -7.03 -5.32 5.96
N MET A 56 -5.78 -5.21 6.43
CA MET A 56 -5.43 -4.47 7.65
C MET A 56 -5.86 -3.01 7.55
N MET A 57 -5.54 -2.33 6.43
CA MET A 57 -5.95 -0.94 6.22
C MET A 57 -7.48 -0.79 6.14
N ARG A 58 -8.15 -1.68 5.39
CA ARG A 58 -9.62 -1.69 5.28
C ARG A 58 -10.33 -2.04 6.59
N GLY A 59 -9.67 -2.76 7.48
CA GLY A 59 -10.18 -3.06 8.83
C GLY A 59 -10.38 -1.80 9.66
N GLY A 60 -9.48 -0.81 9.56
CA GLY A 60 -9.64 0.50 10.21
C GLY A 60 -10.45 1.49 9.36
N PHE A 61 -10.27 1.43 8.05
CA PHE A 61 -10.77 2.42 7.09
C PHE A 61 -11.45 1.71 5.91
N PRO A 62 -12.71 1.26 6.03
CA PRO A 62 -13.37 0.43 5.00
C PRO A 62 -13.47 1.09 3.62
N ASP A 63 -13.58 2.42 3.61
CA ASP A 63 -13.68 3.29 2.44
C ASP A 63 -12.33 3.83 1.94
N ILE A 64 -11.21 3.36 2.49
CA ILE A 64 -9.87 3.81 2.13
C ILE A 64 -9.62 3.69 0.61
N GLN A 65 -9.07 4.76 0.04
CA GLN A 65 -8.63 4.85 -1.34
C GLN A 65 -7.22 5.43 -1.41
N TRP A 66 -6.42 4.90 -2.33
CA TRP A 66 -5.08 5.33 -2.68
C TRP A 66 -5.12 6.07 -4.02
N THR A 67 -4.51 7.24 -4.06
CA THR A 67 -4.24 7.99 -5.28
C THR A 67 -2.73 7.98 -5.54
N LEU A 68 -2.32 7.54 -6.72
CA LEU A 68 -0.92 7.63 -7.16
C LEU A 68 -0.63 9.07 -7.57
N GLU A 69 0.14 9.79 -6.75
CA GLU A 69 0.43 11.21 -6.94
C GLU A 69 1.65 11.43 -7.82
N GLU A 70 2.66 10.60 -7.63
CA GLU A 70 3.96 10.77 -8.26
C GLU A 70 4.64 9.43 -8.46
N MET A 71 5.36 9.30 -9.57
CA MET A 71 6.02 8.06 -9.94
C MET A 71 7.29 8.33 -10.74
N ILE A 72 8.40 7.77 -10.28
CA ILE A 72 9.71 7.78 -10.96
C ILE A 72 10.10 6.33 -11.23
N ALA A 73 10.49 6.03 -12.46
CA ALA A 73 10.89 4.68 -12.86
C ALA A 73 12.31 4.71 -13.44
N GLU A 74 13.16 3.80 -12.98
CA GLU A 74 14.53 3.63 -13.44
C GLU A 74 14.89 2.15 -13.44
N GLY A 75 15.27 1.63 -14.61
CA GLY A 75 15.57 0.20 -14.78
C GLY A 75 14.42 -0.70 -14.31
N ASP A 76 14.70 -1.52 -13.29
CA ASP A 76 13.76 -2.46 -12.68
C ASP A 76 13.00 -1.90 -11.47
N LYS A 77 13.20 -0.63 -11.12
CA LYS A 77 12.61 -0.02 -9.93
C LYS A 77 11.59 1.06 -10.27
N VAL A 78 10.62 1.21 -9.37
CA VAL A 78 9.70 2.34 -9.37
C VAL A 78 9.63 2.91 -7.96
N ALA A 79 9.86 4.21 -7.82
CA ALA A 79 9.48 4.97 -6.63
C ALA A 79 8.11 5.58 -6.87
N ALA A 80 7.18 5.40 -5.93
CA ALA A 80 5.85 5.96 -6.02
C ALA A 80 5.45 6.65 -4.72
N ARG A 81 4.79 7.80 -4.85
CA ARG A 81 4.15 8.50 -3.75
C ARG A 81 2.64 8.38 -3.89
N PHE A 82 1.99 7.93 -2.83
CA PHE A 82 0.55 7.80 -2.74
C PHE A 82 -0.03 8.75 -1.70
N THR A 83 -1.24 9.23 -1.95
CA THR A 83 -2.12 9.79 -0.92
C THR A 83 -3.22 8.79 -0.59
N MET A 84 -3.41 8.53 0.70
CA MET A 84 -4.45 7.67 1.25
C MET A 84 -5.56 8.53 1.86
N ARG A 85 -6.81 8.23 1.55
CA ARG A 85 -8.00 8.92 2.09
C ARG A 85 -9.05 7.91 2.51
N GLY A 86 -9.59 8.07 3.70
CA GLY A 86 -10.64 7.19 4.22
C GLY A 86 -11.22 7.71 5.52
N THR A 87 -12.16 6.97 6.10
CA THR A 87 -12.86 7.30 7.33
C THR A 87 -12.60 6.21 8.36
N HIS A 88 -12.21 6.60 9.58
CA HIS A 88 -11.92 5.67 10.67
C HIS A 88 -13.23 5.07 11.22
N GLN A 89 -13.66 3.94 10.63
CA GLN A 89 -14.94 3.28 10.92
C GLN A 89 -14.78 1.89 11.54
N GLY A 90 -13.57 1.34 11.57
CA GLY A 90 -13.25 0.15 12.35
C GLY A 90 -12.16 0.42 13.37
N SER A 91 -11.78 -0.61 14.12
CA SER A 91 -10.67 -0.51 15.09
C SER A 91 -9.33 -0.51 14.35
N PHE A 92 -8.45 0.43 14.68
CA PHE A 92 -7.12 0.50 14.08
C PHE A 92 -6.06 0.73 15.17
N PHE A 93 -5.06 -0.14 15.25
CA PHE A 93 -4.00 -0.10 16.28
C PHE A 93 -4.55 0.02 17.72
N GLY A 94 -5.66 -0.66 18.00
CA GLY A 94 -6.32 -0.65 19.31
C GLY A 94 -7.19 0.57 19.59
N VAL A 95 -7.30 1.52 18.66
CA VAL A 95 -8.18 2.68 18.79
C VAL A 95 -9.55 2.36 18.20
N PRO A 96 -10.66 2.56 18.95
CA PRO A 96 -12.02 2.41 18.44
C PRO A 96 -12.34 3.39 17.30
N PRO A 97 -13.35 3.11 16.46
CA PRO A 97 -13.71 3.96 15.34
C PRO A 97 -14.12 5.36 15.79
N THR A 98 -13.41 6.37 15.29
CA THR A 98 -13.63 7.77 15.68
C THR A 98 -14.57 8.53 14.74
N GLY A 99 -14.86 7.98 13.55
CA GLY A 99 -15.61 8.68 12.50
C GLY A 99 -14.84 9.81 11.80
N LYS A 100 -13.60 10.09 12.20
CA LYS A 100 -12.75 11.10 11.56
C LYS A 100 -12.29 10.62 10.18
N THR A 101 -12.21 11.56 9.24
CA THR A 101 -11.52 11.35 7.98
C THR A 101 -10.02 11.43 8.19
N ILE A 102 -9.27 10.64 7.44
CA ILE A 102 -7.81 10.68 7.39
C ILE A 102 -7.31 11.09 6.02
N VAL A 103 -6.15 11.74 6.00
CA VAL A 103 -5.32 11.97 4.83
C VAL A 103 -3.89 11.66 5.24
N ALA A 104 -3.31 10.61 4.67
CA ALA A 104 -1.94 10.20 4.98
C ALA A 104 -1.20 9.90 3.67
N GLN A 105 0.12 10.06 3.67
CA GLN A 105 0.94 9.77 2.49
C GLN A 105 1.72 8.46 2.67
N ALA A 106 2.10 7.85 1.56
CA ALA A 106 3.04 6.73 1.55
C ALA A 106 4.05 6.92 0.42
N MET A 107 5.32 6.62 0.71
CA MET A 107 6.41 6.65 -0.26
C MET A 107 7.04 5.27 -0.31
N ASN A 108 6.87 4.61 -1.45
CA ASN A 108 7.19 3.19 -1.58
C ASN A 108 8.16 2.99 -2.73
N PHE A 109 9.12 2.09 -2.55
CA PHE A 109 9.98 1.58 -3.61
C PHE A 109 9.51 0.18 -4.01
N TYR A 110 9.31 -0.02 -5.31
CA TYR A 110 8.95 -1.28 -5.92
C TYR A 110 10.09 -1.79 -6.78
N ARG A 111 10.30 -3.11 -6.78
CA ARG A 111 11.18 -3.79 -7.73
C ARG A 111 10.37 -4.74 -8.60
N PHE A 112 10.72 -4.83 -9.86
CA PHE A 112 10.02 -5.59 -10.86
C PHE A 112 10.89 -6.68 -11.48
N SER A 113 10.28 -7.82 -11.80
CA SER A 113 10.87 -8.87 -12.64
C SER A 113 9.78 -9.54 -13.46
N ASN A 114 10.05 -9.84 -14.74
CA ASN A 114 9.14 -10.56 -15.62
C ASN A 114 7.69 -10.02 -15.63
N GLY A 115 7.53 -8.70 -15.65
CA GLY A 115 6.20 -8.05 -15.68
C GLY A 115 5.49 -7.97 -14.32
N MET A 116 6.10 -8.45 -13.24
CA MET A 116 5.49 -8.55 -11.91
C MET A 116 6.29 -7.80 -10.85
N ILE A 117 5.60 -7.38 -9.79
CA ILE A 117 6.21 -6.86 -8.56
C ILE A 117 6.82 -8.04 -7.80
N VAL A 118 8.10 -7.92 -7.44
CA VAL A 118 8.85 -8.92 -6.67
C VAL A 118 9.34 -8.39 -5.32
N GLU A 119 9.26 -7.08 -5.10
CA GLU A 119 9.58 -6.47 -3.81
C GLU A 119 8.87 -5.14 -3.66
N GLU A 120 8.47 -4.82 -2.43
CA GLU A 120 8.11 -3.47 -2.00
C GLU A 120 8.80 -3.14 -0.68
N ARG A 121 9.30 -1.90 -0.58
CA ARG A 121 9.65 -1.28 0.69
C ARG A 121 8.73 -0.10 0.91
N GLY A 122 7.72 -0.30 1.76
CA GLY A 122 6.70 0.70 2.05
C GLY A 122 7.09 1.63 3.20
N GLN A 123 6.80 2.91 3.06
CA GLN A 123 6.93 3.89 4.15
C GLN A 123 5.70 4.80 4.20
N PRO A 124 4.59 4.35 4.80
CA PRO A 124 3.47 5.22 5.13
C PRO A 124 3.82 6.20 6.24
N ASP A 125 3.22 7.39 6.20
CA ASP A 125 3.16 8.31 7.34
C ASP A 125 2.22 7.76 8.43
N LEU A 126 2.67 6.69 9.08
CA LEU A 126 1.91 5.99 10.10
C LEU A 126 1.72 6.89 11.33
N LEU A 127 2.72 7.68 11.70
CA LEU A 127 2.60 8.61 12.83
C LEU A 127 1.53 9.67 12.56
N GLY A 128 1.55 10.33 11.39
CA GLY A 128 0.55 11.32 11.03
C GLY A 128 -0.86 10.74 10.95
N LEU A 129 -1.00 9.49 10.50
CA LEU A 129 -2.28 8.76 10.54
C LEU A 129 -2.74 8.51 11.99
N LEU A 130 -1.85 8.01 12.85
CA LEU A 130 -2.14 7.72 14.26
C LEU A 130 -2.53 8.99 15.03
N GLN A 131 -1.89 10.13 14.76
CA GLN A 131 -2.26 11.43 15.31
C GLN A 131 -3.70 11.84 14.93
N GLN A 132 -4.07 11.67 13.65
CA GLN A 132 -5.41 12.02 13.16
C GLN A 132 -6.52 11.23 13.86
N ILE A 133 -6.29 9.95 14.15
CA ILE A 133 -7.25 9.10 14.88
C ILE A 133 -7.14 9.21 16.41
N GLY A 134 -6.22 10.01 16.94
CA GLY A 134 -6.03 10.21 18.39
C GLY A 134 -5.28 9.09 19.10
N ALA A 135 -4.53 8.26 18.37
CA ALA A 135 -3.66 7.21 18.92
C ALA A 135 -2.30 7.76 19.41
N ALA A 136 -1.92 8.95 18.97
CA ALA A 136 -0.68 9.63 19.32
C ALA A 136 -0.91 11.14 19.48
N PRO A 137 -0.12 11.83 20.33
CA PRO A 137 -0.17 13.29 20.41
C PRO A 137 0.40 13.93 19.13
N MET A 138 -0.09 15.14 18.82
CA MET A 138 0.46 16.01 17.76
C MET A 138 1.90 16.44 18.05
#